data_AF-A0A177EK49-F1
#
_entry.id   AF-A0A177EK49-F1
#
_cell.length_a   1.000
_cell.length_b   1.000
_cell.length_c   1.000
_cell.angle_alpha   90.00
_cell.angle_beta   90.00
_cell.angle_gamma   90.00
#
_symmetry.space_group_name_H-M   'P 1'
#
loop_
_entity.id
_entity.type
_entity.pdbx_description
1 polymer ?
#
loop_
_entity_poly.entity_id
_entity_poly.type
_entity_poly.pdbx_seq_one_letter_code
_entity_poly.pdbx_strand_id
1 'polypeptide(L)'
;MAEDCTATAQTTRKARPRPKARPKPAPRTAQKPAQKPAPFIWTDSFKETLRESIKARGIVGRDPETDSLVDFLFDQRQSTIYIHGKPGTGKSHLVKELSETLAEEGVEVYHYNLLLDKGFFPESDKAISNKIILVVDEFEGKTKERCYLKQKDALVKKMATTREPSSLVFKTIFISNVKCREGLHFKPYTKESMKAIICTKATGNTKDMLLRLHEGIEKTDIRATMQSRIETHSQPKDKDGPETPQSQYHQFVQRKVLEGVVDINMLYSEFIREMKKRDIIVIPKELLSDILETYING
;
A
#
# COMPACT_ATOMS: atom_id res chain seq x y z
N MET A 1 -96.19 -9.96 21.00
CA MET A 1 -94.86 -10.30 20.47
C MET A 1 -94.14 -8.99 20.23
N ALA A 2 -92.94 -8.68 20.70
CA ALA A 2 -92.07 -9.19 21.76
C ALA A 2 -91.28 -7.96 22.25
N GLU A 3 -90.94 -7.93 23.53
CA GLU A 3 -90.09 -6.94 24.18
C GLU A 3 -88.69 -6.92 23.54
N ASP A 4 -88.00 -5.76 23.53
CA ASP A 4 -86.59 -5.81 23.93
C ASP A 4 -86.01 -4.45 24.37
N CYS A 5 -85.38 -4.52 25.54
CA CYS A 5 -84.60 -3.50 26.22
C CYS A 5 -83.21 -3.38 25.60
N THR A 6 -82.62 -2.18 25.51
CA THR A 6 -81.15 -2.04 25.57
C THR A 6 -80.72 -0.75 26.25
N ALA A 7 -79.75 -0.90 27.14
CA ALA A 7 -79.30 0.02 28.16
C ALA A 7 -78.24 1.02 27.67
N THR A 8 -78.29 2.23 28.24
CA THR A 8 -77.33 3.33 28.03
C THR A 8 -76.13 3.17 28.99
N ALA A 9 -74.93 2.92 28.46
CA ALA A 9 -73.71 2.91 29.26
C ALA A 9 -72.98 4.28 29.19
N GLN A 10 -72.96 5.00 30.32
CA GLN A 10 -72.18 6.23 30.50
C GLN A 10 -70.72 5.88 30.83
N THR A 11 -69.78 6.25 29.96
CA THR A 11 -68.33 6.13 30.22
C THR A 11 -67.79 7.46 30.77
N THR A 12 -67.43 7.48 32.05
CA THR A 12 -66.77 8.61 32.71
C THR A 12 -65.29 8.68 32.32
N ARG A 13 -64.88 9.75 31.63
CA ARG A 13 -63.47 10.04 31.30
C ARG A 13 -62.74 10.61 32.51
N LYS A 14 -61.82 9.83 33.10
CA LYS A 14 -60.83 10.32 34.09
C LYS A 14 -59.84 11.28 33.43
N ALA A 15 -59.67 12.47 34.02
CA ALA A 15 -58.72 13.49 33.59
C ALA A 15 -57.26 13.01 33.79
N ARG A 16 -56.42 13.15 32.76
CA ARG A 16 -54.99 12.88 32.83
C ARG A 16 -54.25 14.01 33.55
N PRO A 17 -53.28 13.71 34.43
CA PRO A 17 -52.47 14.71 35.11
C PRO A 17 -51.50 15.41 34.14
N ARG A 18 -51.32 16.72 34.32
CA ARG A 18 -50.41 17.55 33.51
C ARG A 18 -48.94 17.17 33.74
N PRO A 19 -48.10 17.13 32.69
CA PRO A 19 -46.68 16.85 32.81
C PRO A 19 -45.93 17.99 33.52
N LYS A 20 -45.03 17.64 34.45
CA LYS A 20 -44.18 18.57 35.19
C LYS A 20 -43.18 19.26 34.24
N ALA A 21 -43.00 20.57 34.42
CA ALA A 21 -42.13 21.41 33.61
C ALA A 21 -40.66 20.92 33.66
N ARG A 22 -40.02 20.80 32.48
CA ARG A 22 -38.60 20.43 32.37
C ARG A 22 -37.70 21.54 32.96
N PRO A 23 -36.64 21.18 33.70
CA PRO A 23 -35.67 22.14 34.20
C PRO A 23 -34.92 22.83 33.05
N LYS A 24 -34.68 24.13 33.19
CA LYS A 24 -33.95 24.95 32.20
C LYS A 24 -32.48 24.48 32.12
N PRO A 25 -31.90 24.36 30.92
CA PRO A 25 -30.51 23.98 30.75
C PRO A 25 -29.58 25.06 31.35
N ALA A 26 -28.55 24.61 32.07
CA ALA A 26 -27.55 25.47 32.68
C ALA A 26 -26.78 26.29 31.61
N PRO A 27 -26.37 27.53 31.92
CA PRO A 27 -25.64 28.38 30.99
C PRO A 27 -24.28 27.75 30.66
N ARG A 28 -24.04 27.51 29.35
CA ARG A 28 -22.75 27.05 28.83
C ARG A 28 -21.67 28.07 29.16
N THR A 29 -20.72 27.67 29.99
CA THR A 29 -19.46 28.38 30.21
C THR A 29 -18.76 28.58 28.86
N ALA A 30 -18.46 29.84 28.52
CA ALA A 30 -17.80 30.20 27.28
C ALA A 30 -16.42 29.51 27.21
N GLN A 31 -16.28 28.55 26.29
CA GLN A 31 -14.99 27.91 26.02
C GLN A 31 -14.05 28.98 25.45
N LYS A 32 -12.84 29.08 26.03
CA LYS A 32 -11.78 29.94 25.52
C LYS A 32 -11.56 29.64 24.03
N PRO A 33 -11.46 30.65 23.16
CA PRO A 33 -11.19 30.42 21.74
C PRO A 33 -9.86 29.66 21.61
N ALA A 34 -9.91 28.50 20.95
CA ALA A 34 -8.74 27.70 20.67
C ALA A 34 -7.72 28.56 19.90
N GLN A 35 -6.50 28.68 20.43
CA GLN A 35 -5.41 29.35 19.71
C GLN A 35 -5.18 28.62 18.39
N LYS A 36 -5.20 29.35 17.27
CA LYS A 36 -4.87 28.78 15.96
C LYS A 36 -3.41 28.31 16.01
N PRO A 37 -3.10 27.07 15.60
CA PRO A 37 -1.73 26.59 15.56
C PRO A 37 -0.88 27.50 14.67
N ALA A 38 0.37 27.74 15.09
CA ALA A 38 1.31 28.52 14.31
C ALA A 38 1.54 27.86 12.93
N PRO A 39 1.71 28.64 11.86
CA PRO A 39 1.94 28.09 10.53
C PRO A 39 3.24 27.30 10.48
N PHE A 40 3.22 26.14 9.83
CA PHE A 40 4.42 25.33 9.59
C PHE A 40 5.39 26.07 8.66
N ILE A 41 6.68 26.11 9.02
CA ILE A 41 7.72 26.86 8.29
C ILE A 41 8.71 25.89 7.64
N TRP A 42 8.84 25.99 6.31
CA TRP A 42 9.82 25.23 5.53
C TRP A 42 11.21 25.88 5.63
N THR A 43 12.05 25.39 6.53
CA THR A 43 13.41 25.90 6.77
C THR A 43 14.48 24.94 6.26
N ASP A 44 15.70 25.43 6.03
CA ASP A 44 16.84 24.55 5.67
C ASP A 44 17.14 23.54 6.77
N SER A 45 16.93 23.89 8.05
CA SER A 45 17.03 22.92 9.14
C SER A 45 16.02 21.78 9.01
N PHE A 46 14.76 22.09 8.68
CA PHE A 46 13.75 21.07 8.45
C PHE A 46 14.09 20.19 7.24
N LYS A 47 14.69 20.77 6.19
CA LYS A 47 15.14 20.04 5.01
C LYS A 47 16.14 18.94 5.36
N GLU A 48 17.15 19.27 6.15
CA GLU A 48 18.16 18.30 6.57
C GLU A 48 17.57 17.23 7.50
N THR A 49 16.74 17.63 8.48
CA THR A 49 16.04 16.67 9.35
C THR A 49 15.14 15.71 8.58
N LEU A 50 14.42 16.20 7.57
CA LEU A 50 13.59 15.37 6.71
C LEU A 50 14.45 14.37 5.93
N ARG A 51 15.56 14.82 5.36
CA ARG A 51 16.51 13.97 4.63
C ARG A 51 17.07 12.86 5.51
N GLU A 52 17.52 13.19 6.71
CA GLU A 52 18.06 12.21 7.67
C GLU A 52 16.99 11.21 8.10
N SER A 53 15.78 11.68 8.44
CA SER A 53 14.66 10.83 8.83
C SER A 53 14.28 9.82 7.73
N ILE A 54 14.21 10.27 6.47
CA ILE A 54 13.90 9.38 5.34
C ILE A 54 15.06 8.41 5.11
N LYS A 55 16.32 8.83 5.22
CA LYS A 55 17.47 7.90 5.07
C LYS A 55 17.49 6.85 6.19
N ALA A 56 17.09 7.21 7.41
CA ALA A 56 17.03 6.29 8.53
C ALA A 56 15.93 5.21 8.39
N ARG A 57 14.79 5.57 7.78
CA ARG A 57 13.65 4.65 7.55
C ARG A 57 13.66 3.99 6.18
N GLY A 58 14.32 4.64 5.24
CA GLY A 58 14.18 4.41 3.81
C GLY A 58 14.97 3.24 3.27
N ILE A 59 15.09 3.22 1.95
CA ILE A 59 15.67 2.09 1.24
C ILE A 59 17.18 2.27 1.13
N VAL A 60 17.92 1.27 1.59
CA VAL A 60 19.37 1.22 1.43
C VAL A 60 19.75 1.37 -0.05
N GLY A 61 20.69 2.27 -0.34
CA GLY A 61 21.20 2.52 -1.69
C GLY A 61 20.33 3.44 -2.55
N ARG A 62 19.42 4.21 -1.93
CA ARG A 62 18.60 5.24 -2.61
C ARG A 62 18.87 6.66 -2.13
N ASP A 63 19.98 6.89 -1.44
CA ASP A 63 20.33 8.21 -0.91
C ASP A 63 20.34 9.32 -1.98
N PRO A 64 20.88 9.12 -3.20
CA PRO A 64 20.84 10.16 -4.23
C PRO A 64 19.42 10.51 -4.68
N GLU A 65 18.55 9.51 -4.82
CA GLU A 65 17.14 9.71 -5.14
C GLU A 65 16.39 10.39 -4.00
N THR A 66 16.68 10.03 -2.74
CA THR A 66 16.14 10.69 -1.55
C THR A 66 16.54 12.16 -1.53
N ASP A 67 17.83 12.47 -1.74
CA ASP A 67 18.35 13.84 -1.71
C ASP A 67 17.69 14.69 -2.79
N SER A 68 17.57 14.15 -4.00
CA SER A 68 16.91 14.82 -5.13
C SER A 68 15.43 15.09 -4.87
N LEU A 69 14.70 14.15 -4.25
CA LEU A 69 13.30 14.34 -3.90
C LEU A 69 13.11 15.40 -2.82
N VAL A 70 13.95 15.37 -1.78
CA VAL A 70 13.90 16.38 -0.72
C VAL A 70 14.25 17.76 -1.29
N ASP A 71 15.28 17.88 -2.13
CA ASP A 71 15.62 19.14 -2.80
C ASP A 71 14.45 19.69 -3.61
N PHE A 72 13.76 18.83 -4.37
CA PHE A 72 12.55 19.21 -5.11
C PHE A 72 11.44 19.77 -4.20
N LEU A 73 11.22 19.21 -3.01
CA LEU A 73 10.17 19.68 -2.11
C LEU A 73 10.42 21.11 -1.59
N PHE A 74 11.70 21.51 -1.48
CA PHE A 74 12.11 22.82 -0.99
C PHE A 74 12.34 23.85 -2.09
N ASP A 75 12.56 23.42 -3.34
CA ASP A 75 12.63 24.33 -4.48
C ASP A 75 11.33 25.15 -4.61
N GLN A 76 11.40 26.45 -4.82
CA GLN A 76 10.22 27.29 -5.01
C GLN A 76 9.79 27.36 -6.49
N ARG A 77 10.66 26.97 -7.42
CA ARG A 77 10.45 27.14 -8.86
C ARG A 77 9.73 25.95 -9.49
N GLN A 78 10.01 24.74 -9.02
CA GLN A 78 9.47 23.53 -9.63
C GLN A 78 8.23 23.01 -8.90
N SER A 79 7.05 22.98 -9.52
CA SER A 79 5.83 22.43 -8.87
C SER A 79 5.71 20.91 -9.00
N THR A 80 6.43 20.30 -9.93
CA THR A 80 6.20 18.91 -10.36
C THR A 80 7.50 18.16 -10.60
N ILE A 81 7.57 16.92 -10.13
CA ILE A 81 8.64 15.99 -10.46
C ILE A 81 8.05 14.67 -10.98
N TYR A 82 8.75 14.08 -11.95
CA TYR A 82 8.47 12.74 -12.46
C TYR A 82 9.50 11.78 -11.89
N ILE A 83 9.04 10.66 -11.37
CA ILE A 83 9.86 9.54 -10.92
C ILE A 83 9.59 8.38 -11.86
N HIS A 84 10.66 7.81 -12.43
CA HIS A 84 10.51 6.68 -13.33
C HIS A 84 11.60 5.62 -13.14
N GLY A 85 11.32 4.39 -13.56
CA GLY A 85 12.25 3.27 -13.45
C GLY A 85 11.53 1.94 -13.54
N LYS A 86 12.27 0.84 -13.73
CA LYS A 86 11.67 -0.49 -13.84
C LYS A 86 10.82 -0.85 -12.60
N PRO A 87 9.83 -1.74 -12.72
CA PRO A 87 9.14 -2.30 -11.56
C PRO A 87 10.14 -2.90 -10.55
N GLY A 88 9.84 -2.80 -9.26
CA GLY A 88 10.70 -3.33 -8.19
C GLY A 88 11.91 -2.48 -7.80
N THR A 89 12.16 -1.32 -8.42
CA THR A 89 13.29 -0.44 -8.05
C THR A 89 13.06 0.40 -6.80
N GLY A 90 11.90 0.26 -6.12
CA GLY A 90 11.64 0.95 -4.85
C GLY A 90 11.02 2.35 -4.95
N LYS A 91 10.52 2.77 -6.13
CA LYS A 91 9.88 4.09 -6.35
C LYS A 91 8.76 4.39 -5.34
N SER A 92 7.69 3.59 -5.37
CA SER A 92 6.52 3.81 -4.51
C SER A 92 6.85 3.64 -3.03
N HIS A 93 7.82 2.78 -2.70
CA HIS A 93 8.25 2.60 -1.31
C HIS A 93 9.00 3.84 -0.79
N LEU A 94 9.95 4.41 -1.56
CA LEU A 94 10.62 5.64 -1.13
C LEU A 94 9.65 6.81 -0.97
N VAL A 95 8.72 6.97 -1.93
CA VAL A 95 7.72 8.04 -1.85
C VAL A 95 6.77 7.82 -0.69
N LYS A 96 6.43 6.56 -0.36
CA LYS A 96 5.62 6.23 0.81
C LYS A 96 6.32 6.64 2.11
N GLU A 97 7.59 6.27 2.31
CA GLU A 97 8.36 6.67 3.50
C GLU A 97 8.46 8.20 3.63
N LEU A 98 8.66 8.89 2.50
CA LEU A 98 8.62 10.36 2.43
C LEU A 98 7.25 10.91 2.87
N SER A 99 6.16 10.35 2.36
CA SER A 99 4.79 10.78 2.70
C SER A 99 4.48 10.59 4.18
N GLU A 100 4.82 9.44 4.74
CA GLU A 100 4.63 9.13 6.16
C GLU A 100 5.42 10.09 7.04
N THR A 101 6.71 10.32 6.71
CA THR A 101 7.55 11.26 7.44
C THR A 101 7.00 12.69 7.38
N LEU A 102 6.55 13.14 6.21
CA LEU A 102 5.92 14.47 6.06
C LEU A 102 4.61 14.59 6.85
N ALA A 103 3.79 13.53 6.84
CA ALA A 103 2.52 13.49 7.55
C ALA A 103 2.70 13.56 9.08
N GLU A 104 3.74 12.91 9.60
CA GLU A 104 4.14 13.00 11.01
C GLU A 104 4.52 14.44 11.41
N GLU A 105 5.17 15.17 10.51
CA GLU A 105 5.56 16.57 10.67
C GLU A 105 4.39 17.56 10.42
N GLY A 106 3.18 17.05 10.17
CA GLY A 106 1.97 17.86 9.98
C GLY A 106 1.85 18.50 8.59
N VAL A 107 2.64 18.02 7.62
CA VAL A 107 2.50 18.36 6.21
C VAL A 107 1.40 17.50 5.60
N GLU A 108 0.51 18.14 4.84
CA GLU A 108 -0.62 17.46 4.23
C GLU A 108 -0.20 16.76 2.93
N VAL A 109 -0.34 15.44 2.90
CA VAL A 109 0.02 14.59 1.76
C VAL A 109 -1.22 13.84 1.27
N TYR A 110 -1.44 13.84 -0.04
CA TYR A 110 -2.53 13.11 -0.67
C TYR A 110 -2.00 12.10 -1.68
N HIS A 111 -2.52 10.88 -1.62
CA HIS A 111 -2.19 9.83 -2.56
C HIS A 111 -3.34 9.62 -3.55
N TYR A 112 -2.97 9.42 -4.81
CA TYR A 112 -3.88 9.00 -5.87
C TYR A 112 -3.23 7.91 -6.70
N ASN A 113 -3.78 6.71 -6.64
CA ASN A 113 -3.38 5.62 -7.51
C ASN A 113 -4.35 5.54 -8.69
N LEU A 114 -3.84 5.78 -9.90
CA LEU A 114 -4.65 5.86 -11.12
C LEU A 114 -5.24 4.52 -11.57
N LEU A 115 -4.82 3.39 -10.99
CA LEU A 115 -5.41 2.08 -11.27
C LEU A 115 -6.63 1.78 -10.40
N LEU A 116 -6.77 2.44 -9.25
CA LEU A 116 -7.82 2.12 -8.28
C LEU A 116 -9.10 2.94 -8.46
N ASP A 117 -9.08 3.95 -9.35
CA ASP A 117 -10.16 4.93 -9.63
C ASP A 117 -10.81 5.56 -8.37
N LYS A 118 -10.12 5.47 -7.24
CA LYS A 118 -10.44 6.18 -6.01
C LYS A 118 -9.67 7.48 -6.07
N GLY A 119 -10.36 8.62 -5.96
CA GLY A 119 -9.73 9.95 -5.98
C GLY A 119 -8.69 10.13 -4.85
N PHE A 120 -8.16 11.35 -4.71
CA PHE A 120 -7.16 11.64 -3.68
C PHE A 120 -7.66 11.28 -2.27
N PHE A 121 -6.86 10.53 -1.52
CA PHE A 121 -7.06 10.26 -0.11
C PHE A 121 -5.90 10.84 0.70
N PRO A 122 -6.17 11.46 1.86
CA PRO A 122 -5.12 12.02 2.71
C PRO A 122 -4.36 10.91 3.43
N GLU A 123 -3.07 11.12 3.64
CA GLU A 123 -2.24 10.26 4.49
C GLU A 123 -2.44 10.57 5.98
N SER A 124 -2.87 11.80 6.30
CA SER A 124 -3.13 12.26 7.67
C SER A 124 -4.22 13.31 7.71
N ASP A 125 -5.03 13.29 8.78
CA ASP A 125 -6.05 14.29 9.07
C ASP A 125 -5.48 15.58 9.70
N LYS A 126 -4.18 15.59 10.02
CA LYS A 126 -3.50 16.74 10.63
C LYS A 126 -2.84 17.58 9.55
N ALA A 127 -3.47 18.69 9.20
CA ALA A 127 -2.96 19.58 8.17
C ALA A 127 -2.71 20.99 8.73
N ILE A 128 -1.43 21.31 8.91
CA ILE A 128 -0.96 22.58 9.50
C ILE A 128 -0.16 23.40 8.47
N SER A 129 0.34 22.76 7.40
CA SER A 129 1.09 23.39 6.31
C SER A 129 0.18 23.96 5.22
N ASN A 130 0.60 25.08 4.61
CA ASN A 130 0.01 25.63 3.39
C ASN A 130 0.54 24.95 2.11
N LYS A 131 1.67 24.25 2.21
CA LYS A 131 2.20 23.40 1.14
C LYS A 131 1.57 22.02 1.24
N ILE A 132 0.97 21.57 0.14
CA ILE A 132 0.28 20.29 -0.01
C ILE A 132 1.06 19.44 -1.02
N ILE A 133 1.33 18.20 -0.66
CA ILE A 133 2.03 17.24 -1.51
C ILE A 133 1.01 16.28 -2.13
N LEU A 134 1.02 16.17 -3.46
CA LEU A 134 0.21 15.24 -4.22
C LEU A 134 1.10 14.13 -4.77
N VAL A 135 0.86 12.90 -4.37
CA VAL A 135 1.52 11.70 -4.90
C VAL A 135 0.58 11.01 -5.86
N VAL A 136 1.02 10.82 -7.10
CA VAL A 136 0.23 10.20 -8.15
C VAL A 136 0.97 8.97 -8.65
N ASP A 137 0.49 7.80 -8.25
CA ASP A 137 1.10 6.52 -8.62
C ASP A 137 0.51 5.97 -9.92
N GLU A 138 1.29 5.19 -10.64
CA GLU A 138 0.94 4.57 -11.92
C GLU A 138 0.53 5.60 -13.00
N PHE A 139 1.26 6.72 -13.08
CA PHE A 139 1.07 7.78 -14.07
C PHE A 139 1.67 7.40 -15.43
N GLU A 140 0.88 6.68 -16.22
CA GLU A 140 1.25 6.18 -17.55
C GLU A 140 0.18 6.49 -18.60
N GLY A 141 0.52 7.36 -19.57
CA GLY A 141 -0.33 7.69 -20.72
C GLY A 141 -1.15 8.98 -20.61
N LYS A 142 -1.55 9.53 -21.76
CA LYS A 142 -2.22 10.85 -21.87
C LYS A 142 -3.61 10.88 -21.23
N THR A 143 -4.33 9.76 -21.24
CA THR A 143 -5.68 9.67 -20.64
C THR A 143 -5.64 9.89 -19.12
N LYS A 144 -4.55 9.52 -18.45
CA LYS A 144 -4.42 9.63 -17.00
C LYS A 144 -4.18 11.08 -16.52
N GLU A 145 -3.60 11.93 -17.37
CA GLU A 145 -3.43 13.37 -17.07
C GLU A 145 -4.77 14.07 -16.86
N ARG A 146 -5.75 13.81 -17.73
CA ARG A 146 -7.09 14.37 -17.59
C ARG A 146 -7.79 13.91 -16.31
N CYS A 147 -7.62 12.64 -15.93
CA CYS A 147 -8.14 12.12 -14.66
C CYS A 147 -7.50 12.81 -13.46
N TYR A 148 -6.17 12.95 -13.45
CA TYR A 148 -5.45 13.68 -12.41
C TYR A 148 -5.94 15.13 -12.29
N LEU A 149 -6.03 15.88 -13.39
CA LEU A 149 -6.47 17.28 -13.36
C LEU A 149 -7.88 17.41 -12.78
N LYS A 150 -8.81 16.55 -13.20
CA LYS A 150 -10.18 16.52 -12.66
C LYS A 150 -10.21 16.28 -11.14
N GLN A 151 -9.42 15.32 -10.66
CA GLN A 151 -9.35 14.99 -9.23
C GLN A 151 -8.66 16.10 -8.42
N LYS A 152 -7.62 16.71 -8.97
CA LYS A 152 -6.96 17.88 -8.36
C LYS A 152 -7.91 19.06 -8.24
N ASP A 153 -8.67 19.39 -9.28
CA ASP A 153 -9.65 20.48 -9.24
C ASP A 153 -10.74 20.23 -8.19
N ALA A 154 -11.21 18.98 -8.07
CA ALA A 154 -12.16 18.60 -7.04
C ALA A 154 -11.57 18.78 -5.62
N LEU A 155 -10.31 18.40 -5.42
CA LEU A 155 -9.61 18.58 -4.16
C LEU A 155 -9.43 20.07 -3.81
N VAL A 156 -8.98 20.89 -4.77
CA VAL A 156 -8.82 22.34 -4.60
C VAL A 156 -10.15 22.98 -4.23
N LYS A 157 -11.25 22.64 -4.92
CA LYS A 157 -12.60 23.12 -4.58
C LYS A 157 -13.03 22.72 -3.17
N LYS A 158 -12.73 21.49 -2.74
CA LYS A 158 -13.01 21.03 -1.38
C LYS A 158 -12.23 21.87 -0.35
N MET A 159 -10.95 22.12 -0.59
CA MET A 159 -10.10 22.92 0.32
C MET A 159 -10.45 24.40 0.35
N ALA A 160 -10.92 24.96 -0.77
CA ALA A 160 -11.36 26.34 -0.85
C ALA A 160 -12.52 26.66 0.11
N THR A 161 -13.25 25.65 0.59
CA THR A 161 -14.31 25.82 1.59
C THR A 161 -13.79 26.09 3.00
N THR A 162 -12.55 25.69 3.30
CA THR A 162 -11.96 25.79 4.64
C THR A 162 -10.73 26.70 4.69
N ARG A 163 -10.09 26.97 3.55
CA ARG A 163 -8.84 27.73 3.44
C ARG A 163 -8.86 28.65 2.22
N GLU A 164 -8.13 29.76 2.29
CA GLU A 164 -7.97 30.65 1.14
C GLU A 164 -7.14 29.97 0.03
N PRO A 165 -7.68 29.81 -1.19
CA PRO A 165 -7.01 29.07 -2.27
C PRO A 165 -5.66 29.64 -2.68
N SER A 166 -5.50 30.96 -2.64
CA SER A 166 -4.28 31.68 -3.02
C SER A 166 -3.08 31.41 -2.11
N SER A 167 -3.34 30.93 -0.89
CA SER A 167 -2.30 30.61 0.09
C SER A 167 -1.71 29.20 -0.09
N LEU A 168 -2.38 28.34 -0.87
CA LEU A 168 -2.04 26.93 -1.02
C LEU A 168 -0.98 26.71 -2.10
N VAL A 169 0.09 26.01 -1.75
CA VAL A 169 1.17 25.65 -2.68
C VAL A 169 1.12 24.15 -2.93
N PHE A 170 0.87 23.74 -4.17
CA PHE A 170 0.82 22.33 -4.54
C PHE A 170 2.15 21.86 -5.13
N LYS A 171 2.69 20.79 -4.58
CA LYS A 171 3.79 20.01 -5.17
C LYS A 171 3.25 18.67 -5.63
N THR A 172 3.63 18.21 -6.81
CA THR A 172 3.16 16.93 -7.35
C THR A 172 4.32 16.01 -7.70
N ILE A 173 4.24 14.77 -7.23
CA ILE A 173 5.17 13.68 -7.50
C ILE A 173 4.43 12.65 -8.35
N PHE A 174 4.81 12.52 -9.62
CA PHE A 174 4.29 11.49 -10.51
C PHE A 174 5.21 10.27 -10.50
N ILE A 175 4.65 9.07 -10.30
CA ILE A 175 5.41 7.81 -10.33
C ILE A 175 4.97 7.02 -11.56
N SER A 176 5.95 6.53 -12.33
CA SER A 176 5.72 5.81 -13.58
C SER A 176 6.71 4.65 -13.75
N ASN A 177 6.31 3.54 -14.38
CA ASN A 177 7.25 2.52 -14.84
C ASN A 177 7.77 2.81 -16.25
N VAL A 178 7.12 3.73 -16.98
CA VAL A 178 7.54 4.16 -18.32
C VAL A 178 8.67 5.18 -18.20
N LYS A 179 9.71 5.01 -19.02
CA LYS A 179 10.85 5.93 -19.06
C LYS A 179 10.37 7.33 -19.45
N CYS A 180 10.62 8.31 -18.59
CA CYS A 180 10.45 9.72 -18.92
C CYS A 180 11.78 10.31 -19.42
N ARG A 181 11.73 11.36 -20.25
CA ARG A 181 12.94 12.11 -20.64
C ARG A 181 13.47 12.98 -19.51
N GLU A 182 12.55 13.47 -18.69
CA GLU A 182 12.83 14.38 -17.58
C GLU A 182 12.35 13.74 -16.27
N GLY A 183 13.09 14.00 -15.20
CA GLY A 183 12.76 13.52 -13.87
C GLY A 183 13.81 12.61 -13.26
N LEU A 184 13.45 12.04 -12.12
CA LEU A 184 14.30 11.22 -11.29
C LEU A 184 14.24 9.76 -11.73
N HIS A 185 15.35 9.25 -12.26
CA HIS A 185 15.45 7.89 -12.74
C HIS A 185 15.94 6.93 -11.65
N PHE A 186 15.07 6.03 -11.21
CA PHE A 186 15.40 4.91 -10.33
C PHE A 186 16.04 3.79 -11.13
N LYS A 187 17.37 3.77 -11.13
CA LYS A 187 18.16 2.70 -11.75
C LYS A 187 17.90 1.36 -11.02
N PRO A 188 18.05 0.20 -11.68
CA PRO A 188 18.13 -1.08 -10.99
C PRO A 188 19.15 -1.03 -9.85
N TYR A 189 18.89 -1.76 -8.77
CA TYR A 189 19.83 -1.83 -7.66
C TYR A 189 21.18 -2.40 -8.10
N THR A 190 22.25 -1.87 -7.51
CA THR A 190 23.58 -2.49 -7.65
C THR A 190 23.64 -3.78 -6.86
N LYS A 191 24.67 -4.59 -7.11
CA LYS A 191 24.88 -5.84 -6.38
C LYS A 191 25.05 -5.58 -4.89
N GLU A 192 25.75 -4.51 -4.55
CA GLU A 192 26.05 -4.08 -3.19
C GLU A 192 24.78 -3.62 -2.47
N SER A 193 23.93 -2.81 -3.15
CA SER A 193 22.65 -2.38 -2.58
C SER A 193 21.69 -3.55 -2.37
N MET A 194 21.61 -4.50 -3.32
CA MET A 194 20.81 -5.71 -3.16
C MET A 194 21.29 -6.55 -1.96
N LYS A 195 22.60 -6.76 -1.84
CA LYS A 195 23.20 -7.47 -0.70
C LYS A 195 22.86 -6.78 0.62
N ALA A 196 22.96 -5.45 0.68
CA ALA A 196 22.60 -4.70 1.87
C ALA A 196 21.10 -4.82 2.21
N ILE A 197 20.21 -4.70 1.22
CA ILE A 197 18.76 -4.88 1.41
C ILE A 197 18.43 -6.28 1.94
N ILE A 198 19.03 -7.32 1.37
CA ILE A 198 18.86 -8.71 1.84
C ILE A 198 19.36 -8.83 3.28
N CYS A 199 20.54 -8.28 3.57
CA CYS A 199 21.11 -8.33 4.92
C CYS A 199 20.26 -7.64 5.98
N THR A 200 19.53 -6.58 5.61
CA THR A 200 18.66 -5.81 6.50
C THR A 200 17.28 -6.45 6.66
N LYS A 201 16.68 -6.97 5.57
CA LYS A 201 15.28 -7.45 5.60
C LYS A 201 15.13 -8.96 5.76
N ALA A 202 16.13 -9.77 5.42
CA ALA A 202 16.09 -11.22 5.59
C ALA A 202 16.80 -11.65 6.87
N THR A 203 16.24 -12.65 7.55
CA THR A 203 16.80 -13.23 8.78
C THR A 203 17.09 -14.72 8.59
N GLY A 204 18.04 -15.24 9.37
CA GLY A 204 18.39 -16.67 9.40
C GLY A 204 18.79 -17.25 8.04
N ASN A 205 18.35 -18.49 7.78
CA ASN A 205 18.72 -19.26 6.58
C ASN A 205 18.27 -18.61 5.27
N THR A 206 17.20 -17.82 5.28
CA THR A 206 16.67 -17.11 4.10
C THR A 206 17.65 -16.06 3.59
N LYS A 207 18.37 -15.39 4.50
CA LYS A 207 19.41 -14.42 4.16
C LYS A 207 20.55 -15.07 3.40
N ASP A 208 21.07 -16.19 3.91
CA ASP A 208 22.19 -16.90 3.29
C ASP A 208 21.81 -17.47 1.92
N MET A 209 20.59 -18.00 1.77
CA MET A 209 20.08 -18.49 0.50
C MET A 209 19.97 -17.37 -0.56
N LEU A 210 19.40 -16.22 -0.19
CA LEU A 210 19.24 -15.07 -1.10
C LEU A 210 20.59 -14.46 -1.48
N LEU A 211 21.54 -14.40 -0.55
CA LEU A 211 22.90 -13.94 -0.84
C LEU A 211 23.62 -14.88 -1.82
N ARG A 212 23.50 -16.20 -1.63
CA ARG A 212 24.05 -17.21 -2.55
C ARG A 212 23.46 -17.11 -3.97
N LEU A 213 22.12 -17.01 -4.07
CA LEU A 213 21.41 -16.78 -5.33
C LEU A 213 21.89 -15.53 -6.05
N HIS A 214 22.17 -14.46 -5.29
CA HIS A 214 22.58 -13.17 -5.82
C HIS A 214 24.09 -13.11 -6.17
N GLU A 215 24.93 -13.84 -5.44
CA GLU A 215 26.38 -13.96 -5.70
C GLU A 215 26.69 -14.85 -6.93
N GLY A 216 25.65 -15.42 -7.55
CA GLY A 216 25.81 -16.23 -8.77
C GLY A 216 26.28 -17.64 -8.48
N ILE A 217 26.02 -18.17 -7.28
CA ILE A 217 26.03 -19.63 -7.07
C ILE A 217 25.17 -20.22 -8.19
N GLU A 218 25.81 -21.06 -9.01
CA GLU A 218 25.28 -21.42 -10.32
C GLU A 218 23.88 -22.04 -10.16
N LYS A 219 23.02 -21.84 -11.17
CA LYS A 219 21.69 -22.48 -11.22
C LYS A 219 21.75 -23.98 -10.91
N THR A 220 22.89 -24.61 -11.17
CA THR A 220 23.29 -25.98 -10.85
C THR A 220 23.29 -26.29 -9.35
N ASP A 221 23.77 -25.41 -8.49
CA ASP A 221 23.84 -25.62 -7.04
C ASP A 221 22.48 -25.40 -6.36
N ILE A 222 21.68 -24.46 -6.86
CA ILE A 222 20.29 -24.26 -6.44
C ILE A 222 19.45 -25.45 -6.89
N ARG A 223 19.64 -25.93 -8.12
CA ARG A 223 19.03 -27.16 -8.63
C ARG A 223 19.41 -28.37 -7.79
N ALA A 224 20.69 -28.57 -7.47
CA ALA A 224 21.16 -29.67 -6.63
C ALA A 224 20.58 -29.62 -5.22
N THR A 225 20.48 -28.42 -4.63
CA THR A 225 19.88 -28.21 -3.31
C THR A 225 18.36 -28.50 -3.32
N MET A 226 17.64 -28.04 -4.34
CA MET A 226 16.22 -28.34 -4.52
C MET A 226 15.98 -29.84 -4.79
N GLN A 227 16.80 -30.46 -5.64
CA GLN A 227 16.72 -31.88 -6.00
C GLN A 227 16.92 -32.79 -4.78
N SER A 228 17.98 -32.54 -3.99
CA SER A 228 18.29 -33.31 -2.78
C SER A 228 17.14 -33.25 -1.76
N ARG A 229 16.47 -32.09 -1.64
CA ARG A 229 15.35 -31.92 -0.70
C ARG A 229 14.05 -32.54 -1.19
N ILE A 230 13.77 -32.50 -2.49
CA ILE A 230 12.65 -33.21 -3.12
C ILE A 230 12.78 -34.71 -2.88
N GLU A 231 13.98 -35.27 -3.03
CA GLU A 231 14.25 -36.69 -2.76
C GLU A 231 14.05 -37.06 -1.28
N THR A 232 14.34 -36.13 -0.36
CA THR A 232 14.17 -36.33 1.08
C THR A 232 12.70 -36.36 1.52
N HIS A 233 11.83 -35.57 0.85
CA HIS A 233 10.38 -35.52 1.14
C HIS A 233 9.56 -36.51 0.29
N SER A 234 10.18 -37.17 -0.69
CA SER A 234 9.57 -38.21 -1.52
C SER A 234 9.74 -39.59 -0.88
N GLN A 235 9.37 -39.75 0.40
CA GLN A 235 9.11 -41.09 0.92
C GLN A 235 7.69 -41.52 0.52
N PRO A 236 7.53 -42.64 -0.20
CA PRO A 236 6.23 -43.07 -0.69
C PRO A 236 5.40 -43.59 0.49
N LYS A 237 4.36 -42.85 0.89
CA LYS A 237 3.24 -43.44 1.61
C LYS A 237 2.18 -43.83 0.60
N ASP A 238 2.02 -45.15 0.50
CA ASP A 238 0.94 -45.92 -0.12
C ASP A 238 0.85 -45.90 -1.65
N LYS A 239 1.25 -47.03 -2.25
CA LYS A 239 1.27 -47.28 -3.71
C LYS A 239 -0.11 -47.47 -4.35
N ASP A 240 -1.21 -47.43 -3.60
CA ASP A 240 -2.54 -47.81 -4.10
C ASP A 240 -3.67 -46.82 -3.73
N GLY A 241 -3.33 -45.56 -3.42
CA GLY A 241 -4.32 -44.48 -3.18
C GLY A 241 -4.52 -43.55 -4.38
N PRO A 242 -5.70 -42.93 -4.56
CA PRO A 242 -5.90 -41.90 -5.59
C PRO A 242 -4.92 -40.75 -5.37
N GLU A 243 -4.23 -40.33 -6.44
CA GLU A 243 -3.25 -39.24 -6.38
C GLU A 243 -3.85 -38.00 -5.72
N THR A 244 -3.30 -37.60 -4.58
CA THR A 244 -3.73 -36.39 -3.92
C THR A 244 -3.29 -35.17 -4.75
N PRO A 245 -4.07 -34.06 -4.74
CA PRO A 245 -3.69 -32.83 -5.42
C PRO A 245 -2.31 -32.28 -5.00
N GLN A 246 -1.88 -32.59 -3.77
CA GLN A 246 -0.55 -32.30 -3.25
C GLN A 246 0.55 -33.12 -3.93
N SER A 247 0.32 -34.42 -4.17
CA SER A 247 1.26 -35.28 -4.92
C SER A 247 1.42 -34.82 -6.37
N GLN A 248 0.31 -34.42 -7.02
CA GLN A 248 0.34 -33.88 -8.38
C GLN A 248 1.07 -32.54 -8.48
N TYR A 249 0.91 -31.67 -7.48
CA TYR A 249 1.68 -30.43 -7.38
C TYR A 249 3.17 -30.71 -7.17
N HIS A 250 3.52 -31.66 -6.29
CA HIS A 250 4.90 -32.06 -6.03
C HIS A 250 5.60 -32.57 -7.30
N GLN A 251 4.96 -33.48 -8.04
CA GLN A 251 5.47 -33.97 -9.32
C GLN A 251 5.58 -32.87 -10.38
N PHE A 252 4.66 -31.90 -10.39
CA PHE A 252 4.71 -30.76 -11.30
C PHE A 252 5.89 -29.83 -11.00
N VAL A 253 6.09 -29.47 -9.73
CA VAL A 253 7.22 -28.64 -9.29
C VAL A 253 8.53 -29.36 -9.58
N GLN A 254 8.65 -30.65 -9.25
CA GLN A 254 9.84 -31.46 -9.55
C GLN A 254 10.18 -31.44 -11.05
N ARG A 255 9.18 -31.63 -11.92
CA ARG A 255 9.37 -31.58 -13.37
C ARG A 255 9.82 -30.21 -13.85
N LYS A 256 9.21 -29.13 -13.34
CA LYS A 256 9.54 -27.77 -13.76
C LYS A 256 10.91 -27.29 -13.27
N VAL A 257 11.31 -27.72 -12.08
CA VAL A 257 12.67 -27.50 -11.56
C VAL A 257 13.71 -28.25 -12.42
N LEU A 258 13.40 -29.49 -12.84
CA LEU A 258 14.22 -30.24 -13.81
C LEU A 258 14.31 -29.53 -15.17
N GLU A 259 13.22 -28.91 -15.63
CA GLU A 259 13.18 -28.06 -16.83
C GLU A 259 13.94 -26.72 -16.66
N GLY A 260 14.49 -26.44 -15.48
CA GLY A 260 15.28 -25.22 -15.21
C GLY A 260 14.46 -23.98 -14.88
N VAL A 261 13.17 -24.15 -14.61
CA VAL A 261 12.29 -23.09 -14.15
C VAL A 261 12.46 -22.93 -12.63
N VAL A 262 13.02 -21.79 -12.21
CA VAL A 262 13.29 -21.48 -10.79
C VAL A 262 12.55 -20.23 -10.29
N ASP A 263 11.82 -19.54 -11.16
CA ASP A 263 10.98 -18.40 -10.76
C ASP A 263 9.66 -18.90 -10.18
N ILE A 264 9.41 -18.58 -8.91
CA ILE A 264 8.26 -19.05 -8.13
C ILE A 264 6.93 -18.53 -8.71
N ASN A 265 6.89 -17.27 -9.16
CA ASN A 265 5.68 -16.70 -9.74
C ASN A 265 5.37 -17.34 -11.09
N MET A 266 6.40 -17.72 -11.84
CA MET A 266 6.28 -18.48 -13.08
C MET A 266 5.82 -19.91 -12.83
N LEU A 267 6.40 -20.63 -11.85
CA LEU A 267 5.96 -21.96 -11.42
C LEU A 267 4.48 -21.97 -11.04
N TYR A 268 4.07 -21.00 -10.22
CA TYR A 268 2.68 -20.86 -9.79
C TYR A 268 1.74 -20.61 -10.97
N SER A 269 2.08 -19.62 -11.81
CA SER A 269 1.27 -19.27 -12.97
C SER A 269 1.16 -20.41 -13.98
N GLU A 270 2.21 -21.21 -14.16
CA GLU A 270 2.17 -22.40 -15.02
C GLU A 270 1.39 -23.55 -14.38
N PHE A 271 1.49 -23.76 -13.07
CA PHE A 271 0.71 -24.78 -12.37
C PHE A 271 -0.79 -24.52 -12.49
N ILE A 272 -1.23 -23.30 -12.20
CA ILE A 272 -2.64 -22.92 -12.33
C ILE A 272 -3.12 -23.08 -13.77
N ARG A 273 -2.26 -22.77 -14.75
CA ARG A 273 -2.55 -22.93 -16.18
C ARG A 273 -2.72 -24.40 -16.56
N GLU A 274 -1.84 -25.28 -16.07
CA GLU A 274 -1.92 -26.73 -16.34
C GLU A 274 -3.09 -27.40 -15.62
N MET A 275 -3.40 -27.02 -14.38
CA MET A 275 -4.56 -27.57 -13.66
C MET A 275 -5.88 -27.18 -14.32
N LYS A 276 -6.00 -25.93 -14.79
CA LYS A 276 -7.17 -25.47 -15.57
C LYS A 276 -7.34 -26.23 -16.88
N LYS A 277 -6.25 -26.59 -17.58
CA LYS A 277 -6.34 -27.39 -18.81
C LYS A 277 -6.86 -28.81 -18.57
N ARG A 278 -6.65 -29.34 -17.36
CA ARG A 278 -7.07 -30.69 -16.96
C ARG A 278 -8.46 -30.71 -16.30
N ASP A 279 -9.13 -29.56 -16.26
CA ASP A 279 -10.43 -29.36 -15.62
C ASP A 279 -10.44 -29.77 -14.13
N ILE A 280 -9.28 -29.65 -13.48
CA ILE A 280 -9.09 -29.95 -12.06
C ILE A 280 -9.40 -28.68 -11.25
N ILE A 281 -10.28 -28.80 -10.25
CA ILE A 281 -10.65 -27.71 -9.35
C ILE A 281 -9.39 -27.23 -8.62
N VAL A 282 -9.07 -25.96 -8.85
CA VAL A 282 -7.85 -25.31 -8.38
C VAL A 282 -7.89 -25.16 -6.86
N ILE A 283 -6.84 -25.66 -6.20
CA ILE A 283 -6.63 -25.52 -4.76
C ILE A 283 -6.53 -24.01 -4.40
N PRO A 284 -7.13 -23.55 -3.30
CA PRO A 284 -7.03 -22.18 -2.82
C PRO A 284 -5.57 -21.70 -2.74
N LYS A 285 -5.33 -20.43 -3.08
CA LYS A 285 -4.00 -19.81 -3.13
C LYS A 285 -3.25 -19.93 -1.80
N GLU A 286 -4.00 -20.00 -0.71
CA GLU A 286 -3.56 -20.09 0.67
C GLU A 286 -2.85 -21.43 0.93
N LEU A 287 -3.44 -22.56 0.52
CA LEU A 287 -2.83 -23.90 0.63
C LEU A 287 -1.56 -24.05 -0.22
N LEU A 288 -1.48 -23.30 -1.31
CA LEU A 288 -0.34 -23.26 -2.21
C LEU A 288 0.80 -22.40 -1.66
N SER A 289 0.45 -21.32 -0.95
CA SER A 289 1.38 -20.53 -0.14
C SER A 289 1.98 -21.36 0.98
N ASP A 290 1.17 -22.16 1.69
CA ASP A 290 1.65 -23.03 2.77
C ASP A 290 2.66 -24.08 2.27
N ILE A 291 2.39 -24.71 1.12
CA ILE A 291 3.33 -25.67 0.51
C ILE A 291 4.62 -24.97 0.07
N LEU A 292 4.53 -23.77 -0.54
CA LEU A 292 5.70 -22.99 -0.92
C LEU A 292 6.49 -22.49 0.29
N GLU A 293 5.81 -22.07 1.36
CA GLU A 293 6.44 -21.70 2.62
C GLU A 293 7.10 -22.90 3.28
N THR A 294 6.52 -24.10 3.19
CA THR A 294 7.18 -25.34 3.64
C THR A 294 8.46 -25.58 2.83
N TYR A 295 8.42 -25.43 1.49
CA TYR A 295 9.62 -25.57 0.66
C TYR A 295 10.69 -24.48 0.89
N ILE A 296 10.29 -23.27 1.28
CA ILE A 296 11.17 -22.10 1.44
C ILE A 296 11.69 -21.96 2.89
N ASN A 297 10.88 -22.33 3.89
CA ASN A 297 11.18 -22.15 5.31
C ASN A 297 11.58 -23.44 6.03
N GLY A 298 11.28 -24.63 5.49
CA GLY A 298 11.56 -25.93 6.12
C GLY A 298 10.51 -26.98 5.80
#